data_AF-A0AAN8FB92-F1
#
_entry.id   AF-A0AAN8FB92-F1
#
_cell.length_a   1.000
_cell.length_b   1.000
_cell.length_c   1.000
_cell.angle_alpha   90.00
_cell.angle_beta   90.00
_cell.angle_gamma   90.00
#
_symmetry.space_group_name_H-M   'P 1'
#
loop_
_entity.id
_entity.type
_entity.pdbx_description
1 polymer ?
#
loop_
_entity_poly.entity_id
_entity_poly.type
_entity_poly.pdbx_seq_one_letter_code
_entity_poly.pdbx_strand_id
1 'polypeptide(L)'
;MVVEQMQLKGTLEGHNGWVTQIATFTHNDKTTVVSSSRDRTIILWDVDNVVSDIDAIGRPVKALTGHNHFVSDVAISSDGQFALSGSWDKTLRLWDLTTGQSTRQFSSHTKDVLSVAFSADNRQIVSGSRDRSIKLWNTLAQCKYTITEDCHTDWVSTVRFSPSTRDPVIVSAGWDKIVKVWNLGNCRLKTNHIGHTGYVSTVTVSPDGSLCASGGKDGQAMLWDLNEGKHLYTLNGNDVIHAMAFSPNRYWLCAAVGPVIKIWDLEDKREIEELKPDITGKTMTAPQCVSLAWSQDGQTLYAGYTDNVILLFSIPPYIALFNSGNVTVFSAMSDRAEIISICFRLAAAAALSFFTVRYMVKFLDPQYAAREETRKRVERLFRELGLSERIELNEHELRIATQFVGGEDAGAEWDEIGILLYGPPGCGKTLLAKAVARAAGCRFINLQVSNLTDKWYGESQKLAAAVFSVAQKFQPTIIFIDEIDSFLRDRQAHDHEATAMMKAQFMSLWDGFASTNDRVIVMGATNRPQDVDPAILRRMSARFAIPMPSEQQREQILKVIIIVL
;
A
#
# COMPACT_ATOMS: atom_id res chain seq x y z
N MET A 1 -15.04 7.76 10.11
CA MET A 1 -13.68 7.37 9.69
C MET A 1 -13.50 5.92 10.09
N VAL A 2 -13.32 5.02 9.14
CA VAL A 2 -13.02 3.61 9.44
C VAL A 2 -11.51 3.52 9.58
N VAL A 3 -11.04 3.05 10.73
CA VAL A 3 -9.61 2.87 11.01
C VAL A 3 -9.20 1.55 10.37
N GLU A 4 -8.22 1.57 9.47
CA GLU A 4 -7.59 0.36 8.94
C GLU A 4 -6.80 -0.29 10.08
N GLN A 5 -7.32 -1.39 10.63
CA GLN A 5 -6.69 -2.13 11.73
C GLN A 5 -5.93 -3.34 11.18
N MET A 6 -4.73 -3.57 11.69
CA MET A 6 -3.97 -4.78 11.42
C MET A 6 -4.50 -5.95 12.24
N GLN A 7 -4.57 -7.11 11.60
CA GLN A 7 -4.94 -8.36 12.26
C GLN A 7 -3.76 -9.31 12.24
N LEU A 8 -3.51 -9.98 13.37
CA LEU A 8 -2.55 -11.07 13.43
C LEU A 8 -3.09 -12.21 12.55
N LYS A 9 -2.38 -12.51 11.47
CA LYS A 9 -2.75 -13.58 10.54
C LYS A 9 -2.30 -14.93 11.12
N GLY A 10 -1.08 -14.99 11.63
CA GLY A 10 -0.47 -16.20 12.17
C GLY A 10 1.02 -16.02 12.44
N THR A 11 1.73 -17.14 12.58
CA THR A 11 3.15 -17.16 12.99
C THR A 11 4.03 -17.96 12.02
N LEU A 12 5.34 -17.66 11.99
CA LEU A 12 6.38 -18.52 11.41
C LEU A 12 7.31 -18.99 12.53
N GLU A 13 7.36 -20.29 12.72
CA GLU A 13 8.20 -20.94 13.72
C GLU A 13 9.25 -21.82 13.04
N GLY A 14 10.48 -21.79 13.55
CA GLY A 14 11.59 -22.59 13.00
C GLY A 14 12.97 -22.11 13.41
N HIS A 15 13.11 -20.85 13.85
CA HIS A 15 14.35 -20.37 14.43
C HIS A 15 14.55 -20.88 15.86
N ASN A 16 15.82 -21.05 16.25
CA ASN A 16 16.21 -21.47 17.61
C ASN A 16 16.85 -20.33 18.42
N GLY A 17 16.69 -19.10 17.96
CA GLY A 17 17.22 -17.90 18.58
C GLY A 17 16.49 -16.65 18.07
N TRP A 18 16.80 -15.50 18.67
CA TRP A 18 16.12 -14.24 18.36
C TRP A 18 16.20 -13.93 16.87
N VAL A 19 15.07 -13.54 16.28
CA VAL A 19 15.02 -13.11 14.88
C VAL A 19 15.53 -11.67 14.81
N THR A 20 16.69 -11.49 14.20
CA THR A 20 17.44 -10.22 14.25
C THR A 20 17.08 -9.27 13.12
N GLN A 21 16.75 -9.80 11.95
CA GLN A 21 16.31 -9.03 10.79
C GLN A 21 15.47 -9.89 9.86
N ILE A 22 14.48 -9.26 9.22
CA ILE A 22 13.66 -9.84 8.16
C ILE A 22 13.85 -9.00 6.88
N ALA A 23 13.83 -9.67 5.73
CA ALA A 23 13.77 -9.07 4.42
C ALA A 23 12.74 -9.82 3.57
N THR A 24 12.03 -9.11 2.70
CA THR A 24 10.97 -9.71 1.87
C THR A 24 11.17 -9.36 0.42
N PHE A 25 10.83 -10.30 -0.46
CA PHE A 25 10.86 -10.11 -1.89
C PHE A 25 9.64 -10.78 -2.53
N THR A 26 8.95 -10.07 -3.41
CA THR A 26 7.76 -10.60 -4.09
C THR A 26 8.05 -10.64 -5.59
N HIS A 27 7.83 -11.81 -6.21
CA HIS A 27 8.00 -11.99 -7.65
C HIS A 27 6.95 -12.96 -8.19
N ASN A 28 6.24 -12.55 -9.25
CA ASN A 28 5.12 -13.30 -9.84
C ASN A 28 4.10 -13.76 -8.78
N ASP A 29 3.64 -12.83 -7.95
CA ASP A 29 2.68 -13.03 -6.86
C ASP A 29 3.15 -13.99 -5.73
N LYS A 30 4.38 -14.49 -5.79
CA LYS A 30 4.97 -15.27 -4.71
C LYS A 30 5.80 -14.40 -3.78
N THR A 31 5.49 -14.44 -2.49
CA THR A 31 6.23 -13.68 -1.47
C THR A 31 7.23 -14.59 -0.77
N THR A 32 8.50 -14.33 -1.04
CA THR A 32 9.63 -14.97 -0.37
C THR A 32 10.06 -14.10 0.81
N VAL A 33 10.12 -14.70 2.00
CA VAL A 33 10.59 -14.03 3.20
C VAL A 33 11.92 -14.65 3.62
N VAL A 34 12.89 -13.82 3.94
CA VAL A 34 14.20 -14.24 4.46
C VAL A 34 14.36 -13.65 5.84
N SER A 35 14.67 -14.49 6.83
CA SER A 35 14.95 -14.04 8.19
C SER A 35 16.32 -14.48 8.66
N SER A 36 16.97 -13.64 9.43
CA SER A 36 18.23 -13.92 10.11
C SER A 36 18.01 -14.10 11.60
N SER A 37 18.84 -14.93 12.23
CA SER A 37 18.71 -15.20 13.66
C SER A 37 20.06 -15.33 14.38
N ARG A 38 19.98 -15.20 15.70
CA ARG A 38 21.06 -15.55 16.64
C ARG A 38 21.39 -17.05 16.66
N ASP A 39 20.57 -17.92 16.08
CA ASP A 39 20.91 -19.33 15.91
C ASP A 39 22.04 -19.59 14.88
N ARG A 40 22.54 -18.52 14.23
CA ARG A 40 23.60 -18.50 13.19
C ARG A 40 23.11 -18.94 11.81
N THR A 41 21.81 -19.08 11.65
CA THR A 41 21.18 -19.48 10.40
C THR A 41 20.38 -18.32 9.81
N ILE A 42 20.14 -18.44 8.51
CA ILE A 42 19.19 -17.59 7.78
C ILE A 42 18.16 -18.53 7.19
N ILE A 43 16.89 -18.29 7.43
CA ILE A 43 15.81 -19.15 6.94
C ILE A 43 15.08 -18.45 5.80
N LEU A 44 14.89 -19.19 4.72
CA LEU A 44 14.02 -18.85 3.61
C LEU A 44 12.64 -19.45 3.89
N TRP A 45 11.62 -18.61 3.88
CA TRP A 45 10.22 -18.99 4.12
C TRP A 45 9.42 -18.84 2.85
N ASP A 46 8.51 -19.80 2.67
CA ASP A 46 7.45 -19.75 1.67
C ASP A 46 6.13 -19.57 2.42
N VAL A 47 5.49 -18.44 2.17
CA VAL A 47 4.29 -17.95 2.88
C VAL A 47 3.01 -18.22 2.06
N ASP A 48 3.15 -18.68 0.81
CA ASP A 48 2.00 -18.88 -0.10
C ASP A 48 1.44 -20.31 -0.01
N ASN A 49 2.22 -21.27 0.51
CA ASN A 49 1.78 -22.65 0.73
C ASN A 49 1.12 -22.80 2.12
N VAL A 50 -0.07 -22.23 2.29
CA VAL A 50 -0.90 -22.45 3.48
C VAL A 50 -1.46 -23.87 3.44
N VAL A 51 -0.86 -24.78 4.21
CA VAL A 51 -1.50 -26.07 4.53
C VAL A 51 -2.47 -25.80 5.69
N SER A 52 -3.71 -26.16 5.46
CA SER A 52 -4.93 -25.74 6.16
C SER A 52 -5.13 -26.20 7.61
N ASP A 53 -4.10 -26.59 8.37
CA ASP A 53 -4.32 -27.30 9.63
C ASP A 53 -3.57 -26.81 10.88
N ILE A 54 -2.72 -25.77 10.82
CA ILE A 54 -2.05 -25.22 12.02
C ILE A 54 -1.92 -23.70 11.86
N ASP A 55 -1.98 -22.92 12.94
CA ASP A 55 -1.75 -21.45 13.03
C ASP A 55 -0.41 -20.93 12.43
N ALA A 56 0.36 -21.81 11.78
CA ALA A 56 1.59 -21.54 11.07
C ALA A 56 1.31 -21.31 9.57
N ILE A 57 1.50 -20.07 9.11
CA ILE A 57 1.13 -19.63 7.75
C ILE A 57 2.19 -19.93 6.70
N GLY A 58 3.42 -20.18 7.12
CA GLY A 58 4.53 -20.45 6.22
C GLY A 58 5.45 -21.50 6.77
N ARG A 59 6.13 -22.19 5.85
CA ARG A 59 7.10 -23.24 6.19
C ARG A 59 8.53 -22.79 5.87
N PRO A 60 9.52 -23.20 6.67
CA PRO A 60 10.92 -23.00 6.32
C PRO A 60 11.25 -23.88 5.11
N VAL A 61 11.59 -23.26 3.98
CA VAL A 61 12.01 -23.95 2.75
C VAL A 61 13.46 -24.36 2.84
N LYS A 62 14.30 -23.46 3.34
CA LYS A 62 15.76 -23.63 3.32
C LYS A 62 16.41 -22.92 4.48
N ALA A 63 17.38 -23.58 5.10
CA ALA A 63 18.26 -22.96 6.10
C ALA A 63 19.65 -22.75 5.48
N LEU A 64 20.06 -21.50 5.35
CA LEU A 64 21.39 -21.10 4.93
C LEU A 64 22.30 -21.14 6.16
N THR A 65 23.24 -22.08 6.16
CA THR A 65 24.16 -22.31 7.28
C THR A 65 25.59 -22.05 6.85
N GLY A 66 26.41 -21.53 7.78
CA GLY A 66 27.82 -21.30 7.54
C GLY A 66 28.42 -20.13 8.31
N HIS A 67 27.60 -19.22 8.84
CA HIS A 67 28.10 -18.21 9.79
C HIS A 67 28.52 -18.87 11.10
N ASN A 68 29.61 -18.35 11.69
CA ASN A 68 30.18 -18.91 12.92
C ASN A 68 29.66 -18.23 14.20
N HIS A 69 28.90 -17.15 14.05
CA HIS A 69 28.29 -16.39 15.14
C HIS A 69 26.94 -15.82 14.68
N PHE A 70 26.23 -15.17 15.60
CA PHE A 70 24.95 -14.50 15.38
C PHE A 70 24.94 -13.73 14.06
N VAL A 71 23.92 -13.98 13.24
CA VAL A 71 23.63 -13.14 12.08
C VAL A 71 22.87 -11.93 12.61
N SER A 72 23.27 -10.72 12.21
CA SER A 72 22.70 -9.49 12.75
C SER A 72 21.74 -8.80 11.79
N ASP A 73 21.99 -8.87 10.49
CA ASP A 73 21.24 -8.18 9.46
C ASP A 73 21.23 -9.03 8.18
N VAL A 74 20.16 -8.89 7.39
CA VAL A 74 19.97 -9.58 6.12
C VAL A 74 19.26 -8.67 5.13
N ALA A 75 19.72 -8.67 3.88
CA ALA A 75 19.11 -7.94 2.78
C ALA A 75 18.98 -8.85 1.55
N ILE A 76 17.94 -8.63 0.74
CA ILE A 76 17.72 -9.35 -0.52
C ILE A 76 18.08 -8.42 -1.67
N SER A 77 18.66 -8.96 -2.74
CA SER A 77 18.92 -8.22 -3.98
C SER A 77 17.61 -7.85 -4.69
N SER A 78 17.60 -6.78 -5.49
CA SER A 78 16.38 -6.35 -6.18
C SER A 78 15.86 -7.33 -7.25
N ASP A 79 16.64 -8.34 -7.64
CA ASP A 79 16.23 -9.45 -8.50
C ASP A 79 15.72 -10.68 -7.71
N GLY A 80 15.81 -10.67 -6.38
CA GLY A 80 15.39 -11.77 -5.52
C GLY A 80 16.23 -13.04 -5.59
N GLN A 81 17.36 -13.02 -6.30
CA GLN A 81 18.18 -14.21 -6.49
C GLN A 81 19.21 -14.40 -5.38
N PHE A 82 19.64 -13.31 -4.76
CA PHE A 82 20.69 -13.33 -3.75
C PHE A 82 20.23 -12.73 -2.43
N ALA A 83 20.73 -13.31 -1.33
CA ALA A 83 20.67 -12.70 -0.01
C ALA A 83 22.08 -12.33 0.45
N LEU A 84 22.19 -11.20 1.13
CA LEU A 84 23.40 -10.73 1.79
C LEU A 84 23.17 -10.71 3.28
N SER A 85 24.09 -11.29 4.04
CA SER A 85 24.04 -11.29 5.49
C SER A 85 25.29 -10.72 6.12
N GLY A 86 25.12 -10.01 7.23
CA GLY A 86 26.19 -9.60 8.13
C GLY A 86 26.15 -10.38 9.42
N SER A 87 27.31 -10.79 9.93
CA SER A 87 27.42 -11.56 11.17
C SER A 87 28.47 -11.02 12.12
N TRP A 88 28.29 -11.37 13.38
CA TRP A 88 29.27 -11.14 14.44
C TRP A 88 30.52 -12.00 14.29
N ASP A 89 30.55 -12.95 13.34
CA ASP A 89 31.77 -13.64 12.94
C ASP A 89 32.75 -12.76 12.14
N LYS A 90 32.44 -11.46 12.00
CA LYS A 90 33.22 -10.41 11.31
C LYS A 90 33.15 -10.50 9.79
N THR A 91 32.28 -11.35 9.26
CA THR A 91 32.17 -11.59 7.83
C THR A 91 30.80 -11.22 7.31
N LEU A 92 30.76 -10.87 6.03
CA LEU A 92 29.52 -10.89 5.27
C LEU A 92 29.52 -12.09 4.35
N ARG A 93 28.34 -12.59 4.03
CA ARG A 93 28.17 -13.67 3.06
C ARG A 93 27.11 -13.30 2.05
N LEU A 94 27.42 -13.55 0.78
CA LEU A 94 26.46 -13.54 -0.30
C LEU A 94 26.00 -14.97 -0.53
N TRP A 95 24.69 -15.15 -0.54
CA TRP A 95 24.02 -16.43 -0.70
C TRP A 95 23.22 -16.40 -1.98
N ASP A 96 23.32 -17.46 -2.76
CA ASP A 96 22.37 -17.71 -3.83
C ASP A 96 21.14 -18.41 -3.23
N LEU A 97 19.98 -17.79 -3.35
CA LEU A 97 18.73 -18.28 -2.76
C LEU A 97 18.21 -19.53 -3.47
N THR A 98 18.58 -19.74 -4.75
CA THR A 98 18.20 -20.92 -5.52
C THR A 98 18.97 -22.14 -5.02
N THR A 99 20.30 -22.05 -5.00
CA THR A 99 21.17 -23.16 -4.57
C THR A 99 21.25 -23.28 -3.06
N GLY A 100 21.00 -22.20 -2.31
CA GLY A 100 21.13 -22.16 -0.85
C GLY A 100 22.57 -22.16 -0.36
N GLN A 101 23.54 -21.93 -1.25
CA GLN A 101 24.95 -21.95 -0.91
C GLN A 101 25.53 -20.54 -0.84
N SER A 102 26.55 -20.37 0.00
CA SER A 102 27.33 -19.14 0.03
C SER A 102 28.19 -19.08 -1.22
N THR A 103 27.94 -18.09 -2.07
CA THR A 103 28.73 -17.87 -3.28
C THR A 103 30.03 -17.13 -2.96
N ARG A 104 29.97 -16.20 -2.00
CA ARG A 104 31.10 -15.33 -1.64
C ARG A 104 31.10 -14.98 -0.17
N GLN A 105 32.30 -14.78 0.35
CA GLN A 105 32.56 -14.34 1.71
C GLN A 105 33.39 -13.06 1.69
N PHE A 106 33.00 -12.07 2.49
CA PHE A 106 33.61 -10.76 2.59
C PHE A 106 34.25 -10.64 3.97
N SER A 107 35.58 -10.61 4.04
CA SER A 107 36.33 -10.71 5.30
C SER A 107 37.36 -9.57 5.45
N SER A 108 36.89 -8.35 5.70
CA SER A 108 37.74 -7.16 5.93
C SER A 108 37.46 -6.47 7.25
N HIS A 109 36.28 -6.66 7.85
CA HIS A 109 35.98 -6.09 9.16
C HIS A 109 36.79 -6.77 10.26
N THR A 110 37.22 -5.98 11.24
CA THR A 110 38.05 -6.48 12.34
C THR A 110 37.21 -6.93 13.55
N LYS A 111 35.96 -6.47 13.62
CA LYS A 111 34.96 -6.78 14.64
C LYS A 111 33.60 -7.08 14.00
N ASP A 112 32.64 -7.42 14.86
CA ASP A 112 31.28 -7.82 14.53
C ASP A 112 30.63 -6.88 13.50
N VAL A 113 30.13 -7.45 12.40
CA VAL A 113 29.31 -6.72 11.45
C VAL A 113 27.91 -6.63 12.04
N LEU A 114 27.35 -5.43 12.09
CA LEU A 114 26.03 -5.18 12.66
C LEU A 114 24.96 -4.98 11.58
N SER A 115 25.33 -4.38 10.44
CA SER A 115 24.37 -4.07 9.40
C SER A 115 24.95 -4.18 8.00
N VAL A 116 24.10 -4.55 7.06
CA VAL A 116 24.41 -4.71 5.63
C VAL A 116 23.27 -4.15 4.79
N ALA A 117 23.59 -3.58 3.63
CA ALA A 117 22.59 -3.16 2.66
C ALA A 117 23.11 -3.26 1.21
N PHE A 118 22.18 -3.54 0.29
CA PHE A 118 22.41 -3.46 -1.15
C PHE A 118 22.09 -2.07 -1.69
N SER A 119 22.86 -1.64 -2.68
CA SER A 119 22.45 -0.53 -3.53
C SER A 119 21.29 -0.94 -4.43
N ALA A 120 20.47 0.02 -4.88
CA ALA A 120 19.34 -0.26 -5.75
C ALA A 120 19.71 -0.94 -7.09
N ASP A 121 20.94 -0.71 -7.57
CA ASP A 121 21.51 -1.35 -8.77
C ASP A 121 22.19 -2.71 -8.50
N ASN A 122 22.18 -3.20 -7.25
CA ASN A 122 22.86 -4.41 -6.75
C ASN A 122 24.38 -4.46 -7.01
N ARG A 123 25.03 -3.37 -7.44
CA ARG A 123 26.47 -3.38 -7.76
C ARG A 123 27.34 -3.09 -6.56
N GLN A 124 26.79 -2.40 -5.57
CA GLN A 124 27.49 -1.96 -4.39
C GLN A 124 26.83 -2.52 -3.15
N ILE A 125 27.67 -2.85 -2.18
CA ILE A 125 27.26 -3.33 -0.87
C ILE A 125 27.89 -2.39 0.15
N VAL A 126 27.12 -2.01 1.15
CA VAL A 126 27.63 -1.26 2.31
C VAL A 126 27.47 -2.10 3.57
N SER A 127 28.41 -1.94 4.49
CA SER A 127 28.37 -2.61 5.79
C SER A 127 28.86 -1.73 6.92
N GLY A 128 28.16 -1.81 8.05
CA GLY A 128 28.49 -1.15 9.31
C GLY A 128 28.93 -2.16 10.37
N SER A 129 29.96 -1.82 11.13
CA SER A 129 30.57 -2.73 12.11
C SER A 129 30.86 -2.07 13.46
N ARG A 130 31.05 -2.90 14.49
CA ARG A 130 31.61 -2.50 15.79
C ARG A 130 33.06 -2.03 15.72
N ASP A 131 33.74 -2.22 14.59
CA ASP A 131 35.05 -1.62 14.34
C ASP A 131 34.99 -0.12 14.05
N ARG A 132 33.78 0.48 14.09
CA ARG A 132 33.51 1.91 13.90
C ARG A 132 33.78 2.39 12.47
N SER A 133 33.87 1.46 11.53
CA SER A 133 34.03 1.77 10.11
C SER A 133 32.78 1.40 9.32
N ILE A 134 32.58 2.13 8.22
CA ILE A 134 31.63 1.75 7.17
C ILE A 134 32.46 1.31 5.97
N LYS A 135 32.22 0.10 5.46
CA LYS A 135 32.93 -0.44 4.30
C LYS A 135 32.01 -0.52 3.10
N LEU A 136 32.55 -0.14 1.95
CA LEU A 136 31.92 -0.30 0.65
C LEU A 136 32.59 -1.42 -0.12
N TRP A 137 31.77 -2.26 -0.72
CA TRP A 137 32.18 -3.47 -1.41
C TRP A 137 31.58 -3.53 -2.80
N ASN A 138 32.28 -4.25 -3.66
CA ASN A 138 31.71 -4.74 -4.91
C ASN A 138 31.08 -6.12 -4.69
N THR A 139 30.17 -6.55 -5.56
CA THR A 139 29.66 -7.94 -5.60
C THR A 139 30.80 -8.96 -5.78
N LEU A 140 31.91 -8.49 -6.36
CA LEU A 140 33.32 -8.87 -6.21
C LEU A 140 33.80 -9.63 -4.94
N ALA A 141 33.23 -9.34 -3.77
CA ALA A 141 33.85 -9.55 -2.47
C ALA A 141 35.14 -8.74 -2.21
N GLN A 142 35.32 -7.66 -2.97
CA GLN A 142 36.44 -6.73 -2.80
C GLN A 142 35.98 -5.49 -2.05
N CYS A 143 36.70 -5.12 -0.98
CA CYS A 143 36.50 -3.86 -0.28
C CYS A 143 37.08 -2.74 -1.15
N LYS A 144 36.20 -1.89 -1.70
CA LYS A 144 36.59 -0.76 -2.56
C LYS A 144 37.00 0.45 -1.75
N TYR A 145 36.28 0.70 -0.66
CA TYR A 145 36.49 1.87 0.18
C TYR A 145 36.18 1.55 1.62
N THR A 146 36.95 2.12 2.54
CA THR A 146 36.68 2.07 3.98
C THR A 146 36.55 3.51 4.47
N ILE A 147 35.36 3.87 4.92
CA ILE A 147 35.08 5.17 5.53
C ILE A 147 35.54 5.09 6.98
N THR A 148 36.70 5.65 7.27
CA THR A 148 37.22 5.86 8.64
C THR A 148 37.33 7.34 9.00
N GLU A 149 37.50 8.22 8.01
CA GLU A 149 37.57 9.67 8.20
C GLU A 149 36.18 10.22 8.55
N ASP A 150 36.10 10.97 9.66
CA ASP A 150 34.85 11.53 10.22
C ASP A 150 33.71 10.53 10.45
N CYS A 151 34.04 9.23 10.56
CA CYS A 151 33.09 8.16 10.85
C CYS A 151 32.53 8.27 12.27
N HIS A 152 31.77 7.25 12.69
CA HIS A 152 31.21 7.20 14.02
C HIS A 152 32.31 7.02 15.07
N THR A 153 32.18 7.68 16.22
CA THR A 153 33.15 7.54 17.32
C THR A 153 32.95 6.24 18.10
N ASP A 154 31.78 5.61 17.93
CA ASP A 154 31.43 4.30 18.49
C ASP A 154 30.83 3.37 17.43
N TRP A 155 30.22 2.26 17.84
CA TRP A 155 29.70 1.24 16.93
C TRP A 155 28.73 1.81 15.89
N VAL A 156 28.88 1.38 14.63
CA VAL A 156 27.90 1.66 13.58
C VAL A 156 26.80 0.60 13.68
N SER A 157 25.63 1.00 14.18
CA SER A 157 24.52 0.06 14.41
C SER A 157 23.84 -0.34 13.11
N THR A 158 23.64 0.60 12.21
CA THR A 158 22.85 0.40 10.99
C THR A 158 23.36 1.25 9.83
N VAL A 159 23.26 0.69 8.63
CA VAL A 159 23.57 1.37 7.37
C VAL A 159 22.49 1.05 6.34
N ARG A 160 22.03 2.07 5.62
CA ARG A 160 21.02 1.94 4.56
C ARG A 160 21.37 2.86 3.38
N PHE A 161 21.11 2.38 2.17
CA PHE A 161 21.17 3.23 0.98
C PHE A 161 19.87 4.03 0.86
N SER A 162 19.97 5.27 0.37
CA SER A 162 18.80 5.96 -0.15
C SER A 162 18.44 5.40 -1.53
N PRO A 163 17.14 5.12 -1.79
CA PRO A 163 16.68 4.67 -3.10
C PRO A 163 16.68 5.79 -4.16
N SER A 164 16.91 7.05 -3.76
CA SER A 164 16.95 8.18 -4.68
C SER A 164 18.13 8.07 -5.66
N THR A 165 17.83 8.10 -6.97
CA THR A 165 18.84 8.13 -8.03
C THR A 165 19.43 9.51 -8.26
N ARG A 166 18.72 10.58 -7.82
CA ARG A 166 19.12 11.96 -8.06
C ARG A 166 20.30 12.38 -7.18
N ASP A 167 20.31 11.91 -5.94
CA ASP A 167 21.37 12.15 -4.98
C ASP A 167 21.68 10.87 -4.21
N PRO A 168 22.59 10.02 -4.73
CA PRO A 168 22.88 8.73 -4.12
C PRO A 168 23.64 8.94 -2.80
N VAL A 169 22.94 8.70 -1.70
CA VAL A 169 23.47 8.85 -0.35
C VAL A 169 23.37 7.55 0.43
N ILE A 170 24.27 7.37 1.38
CA ILE A 170 24.22 6.34 2.41
C ILE A 170 23.86 7.01 3.71
N VAL A 171 22.91 6.45 4.45
CA VAL A 171 22.59 6.88 5.80
C VAL A 171 23.11 5.84 6.77
N SER A 172 23.84 6.29 7.79
CA SER A 172 24.31 5.44 8.88
C SER A 172 23.86 6.00 10.22
N ALA A 173 23.63 5.11 11.18
CA ALA A 173 23.44 5.49 12.56
C ALA A 173 24.45 4.76 13.46
N GLY A 174 24.80 5.42 14.56
CA GLY A 174 25.80 4.94 15.48
C GLY A 174 25.38 5.01 16.94
N TRP A 175 26.15 4.30 17.75
CA TRP A 175 26.05 4.36 19.21
C TRP A 175 26.60 5.66 19.80
N ASP A 176 27.25 6.47 18.96
CA ASP A 176 27.64 7.84 19.24
C ASP A 176 26.47 8.85 19.23
N LYS A 177 25.23 8.35 19.08
CA LYS A 177 23.97 9.13 19.12
C LYS A 177 23.75 10.01 17.89
N ILE A 178 24.54 9.83 16.84
CA ILE A 178 24.49 10.66 15.64
C ILE A 178 24.00 9.80 14.48
N VAL A 179 23.18 10.41 13.62
CA VAL A 179 22.87 9.86 12.30
C VAL A 179 23.69 10.64 11.27
N LYS A 180 24.44 9.94 10.44
CA LYS A 180 25.35 10.55 9.46
C LYS A 180 24.87 10.21 8.05
N VAL A 181 24.89 11.21 7.17
CA VAL A 181 24.58 11.04 5.75
C VAL A 181 25.87 11.21 4.96
N TRP A 182 26.14 10.26 4.09
CA TRP A 182 27.35 10.17 3.28
C TRP A 182 26.99 10.26 1.81
N ASN A 183 27.75 11.03 1.05
CA ASN A 183 27.60 11.02 -0.40
C ASN A 183 28.30 9.78 -0.99
N LEU A 184 27.60 9.01 -1.82
CA LEU A 184 28.13 7.76 -2.38
C LEU A 184 29.27 8.00 -3.38
N GLY A 185 29.23 9.11 -4.13
CA GLY A 185 30.17 9.38 -5.23
C GLY A 185 31.59 9.67 -4.74
N ASN A 186 31.74 10.39 -3.61
CA ASN A 186 33.03 10.73 -3.04
C ASN A 186 33.29 10.11 -1.66
N CYS A 187 32.31 9.37 -1.10
CA CYS A 187 32.37 8.74 0.22
C CYS A 187 32.70 9.73 1.35
N ARG A 188 32.32 11.01 1.19
CA ARG A 188 32.50 12.05 2.22
C ARG A 188 31.21 12.28 2.99
N LEU A 189 31.39 12.73 4.23
CA LEU A 189 30.29 13.15 5.08
C LEU A 189 29.58 14.36 4.45
N LYS A 190 28.26 14.25 4.29
CA LYS A 190 27.38 15.31 3.77
C LYS A 190 26.77 16.09 4.93
N THR A 191 26.15 15.39 5.88
CA THR A 191 25.42 16.00 7.00
C THR A 191 25.53 15.13 8.25
N ASN A 192 25.71 15.77 9.41
CA ASN A 192 25.49 15.15 10.72
C ASN A 192 24.13 15.57 11.25
N HIS A 193 23.25 14.61 11.51
CA HIS A 193 21.99 14.83 12.20
C HIS A 193 22.20 14.58 13.70
N ILE A 194 22.14 15.65 14.46
CA ILE A 194 22.32 15.67 15.92
C ILE A 194 20.95 15.93 16.54
N GLY A 195 20.56 15.10 17.50
CA GLY A 195 19.29 15.25 18.21
C GLY A 195 19.03 14.14 19.22
N HIS A 196 19.42 12.90 18.89
CA HIS A 196 19.23 11.77 19.80
C HIS A 196 20.02 11.92 21.10
N THR A 197 19.38 11.55 22.20
CA THR A 197 19.98 11.63 23.55
C THR A 197 20.57 10.29 24.01
N GLY A 198 20.16 9.19 23.38
CA GLY A 198 20.66 7.83 23.57
C GLY A 198 21.31 7.26 22.30
N TYR A 199 21.86 6.04 22.41
CA TYR A 199 22.40 5.35 21.24
C TYR A 199 21.28 5.08 20.22
N VAL A 200 21.61 5.18 18.93
CA VAL A 200 20.67 4.90 17.84
C VAL A 200 20.82 3.45 17.44
N SER A 201 19.72 2.68 17.46
CA SER A 201 19.72 1.25 17.11
C SER A 201 19.42 1.03 15.64
N THR A 202 18.53 1.84 15.07
CA THR A 202 17.98 1.62 13.73
C THR A 202 17.77 2.93 12.96
N VAL A 203 17.83 2.81 11.64
CA VAL A 203 17.61 3.86 10.67
C VAL A 203 16.93 3.22 9.49
N THR A 204 15.95 3.91 8.93
CA THR A 204 15.24 3.47 7.74
C THR A 204 14.99 4.66 6.84
N VAL A 205 14.99 4.44 5.54
CA VAL A 205 14.81 5.48 4.52
C VAL A 205 13.48 5.22 3.85
N SER A 206 12.75 6.28 3.55
CA SER A 206 11.46 6.17 2.86
C SER A 206 11.64 5.63 1.44
N PRO A 207 10.61 4.96 0.85
CA PRO A 207 10.70 4.40 -0.49
C PRO A 207 11.02 5.41 -1.60
N ASP A 208 10.64 6.68 -1.41
CA ASP A 208 10.94 7.79 -2.32
C ASP A 208 12.34 8.40 -2.08
N GLY A 209 13.00 8.03 -0.98
CA GLY A 209 14.34 8.50 -0.60
C GLY A 209 14.38 9.94 -0.05
N SER A 210 13.22 10.55 0.24
CA SER A 210 13.15 11.92 0.76
C SER A 210 13.32 11.99 2.27
N LEU A 211 12.84 10.99 3.00
CA LEU A 211 12.82 10.95 4.46
C LEU A 211 13.74 9.88 5.02
N CYS A 212 14.27 10.16 6.19
CA CYS A 212 14.97 9.22 7.04
C CYS A 212 14.31 9.21 8.41
N ALA A 213 13.99 8.03 8.93
CA ALA A 213 13.58 7.87 10.32
C ALA A 213 14.72 7.18 11.09
N SER A 214 15.08 7.73 12.25
CA SER A 214 16.03 7.12 13.19
C SER A 214 15.43 6.95 14.59
N GLY A 215 15.83 5.89 15.28
CA GLY A 215 15.28 5.54 16.58
C GLY A 215 16.26 4.71 17.41
N GLY A 216 16.12 4.77 18.73
CA GLY A 216 17.02 4.05 19.62
C GLY A 216 16.60 4.07 21.09
N LYS A 217 17.60 4.20 21.98
CA LYS A 217 17.43 4.08 23.44
C LYS A 217 16.61 5.20 24.07
N ASP A 218 16.56 6.36 23.43
CA ASP A 218 15.77 7.50 23.90
C ASP A 218 14.26 7.33 23.67
N GLY A 219 13.86 6.30 22.92
CA GLY A 219 12.45 6.04 22.59
C GLY A 219 11.81 7.11 21.72
N GLN A 220 12.63 7.90 21.02
CA GLN A 220 12.20 8.94 20.10
C GLN A 220 12.46 8.49 18.66
N ALA A 221 11.42 8.42 17.84
CA ALA A 221 11.55 8.26 16.40
C ALA A 221 11.68 9.65 15.77
N MET A 222 12.90 10.03 15.39
CA MET A 222 13.17 11.31 14.75
C MET A 222 13.10 11.17 13.23
N LEU A 223 12.34 12.05 12.58
CA LEU A 223 12.27 12.15 11.13
C LEU A 223 13.15 13.30 10.61
N TRP A 224 13.89 13.01 9.56
CA TRP A 224 14.83 13.92 8.91
C TRP A 224 14.52 13.98 7.41
N ASP A 225 14.61 15.17 6.85
CA ASP A 225 14.63 15.36 5.40
C ASP A 225 16.06 15.15 4.88
N LEU A 226 16.25 14.20 3.97
CA LEU A 226 17.54 13.87 3.37
C LEU A 226 17.96 14.87 2.29
N ASN A 227 17.01 15.57 1.67
CA ASN A 227 17.28 16.57 0.64
C ASN A 227 17.81 17.86 1.29
N GLU A 228 17.10 18.35 2.30
CA GLU A 228 17.47 19.58 3.02
C GLU A 228 18.46 19.34 4.16
N GLY A 229 18.59 18.11 4.64
CA GLY A 229 19.44 17.78 5.79
C GLY A 229 18.90 18.28 7.12
N LYS A 230 17.59 18.50 7.25
CA LYS A 230 16.96 19.10 8.43
C LYS A 230 16.14 18.09 9.22
N HIS A 231 16.05 18.33 10.54
CA HIS A 231 15.07 17.67 11.39
C HIS A 231 13.67 18.18 11.07
N LEU A 232 12.71 17.27 10.91
CA LEU A 232 11.31 17.61 10.62
C LEU A 232 10.47 17.61 11.89
N TYR A 233 10.35 16.45 12.53
CA TYR A 233 9.63 16.28 13.79
C TYR A 233 10.02 14.96 14.46
N THR A 234 9.59 14.81 15.72
CA THR A 234 9.86 13.64 16.55
C THR A 234 8.55 12.99 16.97
N LEU A 235 8.49 11.67 16.88
CA LEU A 235 7.39 10.85 17.36
C LEU A 235 7.83 10.10 18.62
N ASN A 236 7.00 10.08 19.65
CA ASN A 236 7.32 9.47 20.93
C ASN A 236 6.90 7.99 20.96
N GLY A 237 7.87 7.08 21.03
CA GLY A 237 7.65 5.65 21.17
C GLY A 237 7.32 5.21 22.60
N ASN A 238 7.83 5.95 23.61
CA ASN A 238 7.76 5.69 25.06
C ASN A 238 8.68 4.60 25.61
N ASP A 239 9.30 3.78 24.76
CA ASP A 239 10.31 2.78 25.13
C ASP A 239 11.36 2.65 24.02
N VAL A 240 12.39 1.82 24.22
CA VAL A 240 13.48 1.59 23.28
C VAL A 240 12.95 1.14 21.93
N ILE A 241 13.37 1.84 20.88
CA ILE A 241 13.07 1.44 19.51
C ILE A 241 14.14 0.46 19.06
N HIS A 242 13.76 -0.73 18.59
CA HIS A 242 14.68 -1.75 18.09
C HIS A 242 14.79 -1.75 16.56
N ALA A 243 13.66 -1.62 15.87
CA ALA A 243 13.57 -1.59 14.42
C ALA A 243 12.49 -0.62 13.94
N MET A 244 12.63 -0.16 12.70
CA MET A 244 11.65 0.69 12.06
C MET A 244 11.54 0.37 10.57
N ALA A 245 10.34 0.51 10.02
CA ALA A 245 10.09 0.33 8.60
C ALA A 245 8.98 1.28 8.12
N PHE A 246 9.27 2.00 7.03
CA PHE A 246 8.24 2.73 6.30
C PHE A 246 7.39 1.73 5.52
N SER A 247 6.08 1.99 5.45
CA SER A 247 5.21 1.27 4.53
C SER A 247 5.56 1.65 3.08
N PRO A 248 5.56 0.69 2.13
CA PRO A 248 5.89 0.96 0.74
C PRO A 248 4.74 1.64 -0.03
N ASN A 249 3.49 1.45 0.41
CA ASN A 249 2.28 1.91 -0.29
C ASN A 249 1.54 3.04 0.45
N ARG A 250 1.73 3.15 1.77
CA ARG A 250 1.06 4.12 2.65
C ARG A 250 2.09 5.01 3.31
N TYR A 251 1.66 6.19 3.71
CA TYR A 251 2.51 7.16 4.40
C TYR A 251 2.60 6.85 5.90
N TRP A 252 2.94 5.59 6.22
CA TRP A 252 3.01 5.06 7.57
C TRP A 252 4.44 4.75 7.99
N LEU A 253 4.73 4.96 9.27
CA LEU A 253 5.95 4.51 9.92
C LEU A 253 5.60 3.48 10.98
N CYS A 254 6.15 2.28 10.85
CA CYS A 254 6.09 1.26 11.89
C CYS A 254 7.38 1.29 12.71
N ALA A 255 7.25 1.28 14.04
CA ALA A 255 8.37 1.14 14.95
C ALA A 255 8.12 0.01 15.95
N ALA A 256 9.13 -0.83 16.11
CA ALA A 256 9.19 -1.84 17.15
C ALA A 256 9.69 -1.18 18.44
N VAL A 257 8.77 -0.91 19.36
CA VAL A 257 9.01 -0.21 20.63
C VAL A 257 8.90 -1.22 21.76
N GLY A 258 10.04 -1.74 22.21
CA GLY A 258 10.08 -2.81 23.19
C GLY A 258 9.25 -4.05 22.76
N PRO A 259 8.23 -4.48 23.53
CA PRO A 259 7.37 -5.62 23.17
C PRO A 259 6.23 -5.28 22.19
N VAL A 260 6.05 -4.00 21.86
CA VAL A 260 4.90 -3.48 21.12
C VAL A 260 5.34 -2.96 19.75
N ILE A 261 4.45 -3.03 18.76
CA ILE A 261 4.67 -2.35 17.47
C ILE A 261 3.72 -1.15 17.40
N LYS A 262 4.27 0.04 17.23
CA LYS A 262 3.51 1.27 17.02
C LYS A 262 3.49 1.65 15.55
N ILE A 263 2.32 2.03 15.06
CA ILE A 263 2.12 2.48 13.69
C ILE A 263 1.66 3.93 13.72
N TRP A 264 2.42 4.80 13.07
CA TRP A 264 2.10 6.22 12.94
C TRP A 264 1.70 6.58 11.52
N ASP A 265 0.65 7.40 11.40
CA ASP A 265 0.37 8.15 10.18
C ASP A 265 1.27 9.38 10.15
N LEU A 266 2.07 9.53 9.10
CA LEU A 266 2.99 10.64 8.96
C LEU A 266 2.33 11.91 8.41
N GLU A 267 1.14 11.81 7.81
CA GLU A 267 0.36 12.96 7.34
C GLU A 267 -0.25 13.69 8.55
N ASP A 268 -0.97 12.93 9.38
CA ASP A 268 -1.67 13.44 10.56
C ASP A 268 -0.81 13.45 11.83
N LYS A 269 0.38 12.85 11.80
CA LYS A 269 1.33 12.71 12.93
C LYS A 269 0.70 12.03 14.15
N ARG A 270 -0.25 11.12 13.91
CA ARG A 270 -1.02 10.43 14.94
C ARG A 270 -0.70 8.95 14.96
N GLU A 271 -0.77 8.37 16.15
CA GLU A 271 -0.73 6.92 16.33
C GLU A 271 -2.03 6.33 15.78
N ILE A 272 -1.90 5.45 14.79
CA ILE A 272 -3.03 4.73 14.20
C ILE A 272 -3.39 3.57 15.11
N GLU A 273 -2.37 2.78 15.47
CA GLU A 273 -2.55 1.52 16.15
C GLU A 273 -1.31 1.13 16.96
N GLU A 274 -1.57 0.45 18.08
CA GLU A 274 -0.59 -0.13 18.98
C GLU A 274 -0.81 -1.65 18.99
N LEU A 275 0.07 -2.41 18.31
CA LEU A 275 -0.03 -3.87 18.23
C LEU A 275 0.68 -4.51 19.41
N LYS A 276 -0.12 -5.12 20.29
CA LYS A 276 0.34 -5.91 21.43
C LYS A 276 0.04 -7.38 21.12
N PRO A 277 1.03 -8.19 20.72
CA PRO A 277 0.77 -9.60 20.55
C PRO A 277 0.57 -10.25 21.92
N ASP A 278 -0.52 -10.99 22.09
CA ASP A 278 -0.80 -11.79 23.30
C ASP A 278 0.12 -13.02 23.32
N ILE A 279 1.41 -12.82 23.55
CA ILE A 279 2.38 -13.91 23.59
C ILE A 279 2.35 -14.51 24.99
N THR A 280 1.63 -15.62 25.13
CA THR A 280 1.57 -16.43 26.35
C THR A 280 2.84 -17.27 26.52
N GLY A 281 3.96 -16.63 26.85
CA GLY A 281 5.26 -17.27 27.07
C GLY A 281 5.66 -17.43 28.55
N LYS A 282 6.21 -18.60 28.91
CA LYS A 282 6.60 -19.09 30.26
C LYS A 282 7.77 -18.36 30.95
N THR A 283 8.19 -17.18 30.48
CA THR A 283 9.39 -16.47 30.98
C THR A 283 9.03 -15.18 31.73
N MET A 284 9.84 -14.79 32.73
CA MET A 284 9.57 -13.63 33.61
C MET A 284 9.53 -12.26 32.89
N THR A 285 9.96 -12.17 31.62
CA THR A 285 10.02 -10.93 30.83
C THR A 285 9.30 -11.10 29.49
N ALA A 286 8.49 -10.12 29.11
CA ALA A 286 7.77 -10.12 27.83
C ALA A 286 8.74 -10.11 26.63
N PRO A 287 8.44 -10.88 25.56
CA PRO A 287 9.27 -10.92 24.36
C PRO A 287 9.30 -9.56 23.67
N GLN A 288 10.47 -9.16 23.18
CA GLN A 288 10.67 -7.87 22.53
C GLN A 288 10.61 -8.03 21.01
N CYS A 289 10.03 -7.06 20.30
CA CYS A 289 10.08 -7.01 18.86
C CYS A 289 11.45 -6.44 18.43
N VAL A 290 12.21 -7.20 17.65
CA VAL A 290 13.60 -6.86 17.29
C VAL A 290 13.71 -6.39 15.85
N SER A 291 12.87 -6.90 14.95
CA SER A 291 12.96 -6.60 13.51
C SER A 291 11.58 -6.44 12.88
N LEU A 292 11.49 -5.55 11.88
CA LEU A 292 10.28 -5.31 11.09
C LEU A 292 10.61 -5.31 9.59
N ALA A 293 9.71 -5.87 8.79
CA ALA A 293 9.77 -5.80 7.34
C ALA A 293 8.36 -5.81 6.74
N TRP A 294 8.11 -4.93 5.78
CA TRP A 294 6.87 -4.91 5.01
C TRP A 294 7.00 -5.77 3.77
N SER A 295 5.95 -6.51 3.42
CA SER A 295 5.80 -7.06 2.08
C SER A 295 5.82 -5.93 1.03
N GLN A 296 6.27 -6.24 -0.19
CA GLN A 296 6.40 -5.22 -1.24
C GLN A 296 5.06 -4.59 -1.66
N ASP A 297 3.96 -5.34 -1.53
CA ASP A 297 2.60 -4.84 -1.75
C ASP A 297 2.09 -3.93 -0.61
N GLY A 298 2.80 -3.89 0.53
CA GLY A 298 2.45 -3.15 1.73
C GLY A 298 1.18 -3.63 2.44
N GLN A 299 0.78 -4.89 2.24
CA GLN A 299 -0.40 -5.47 2.89
C GLN A 299 -0.05 -6.28 4.14
N THR A 300 1.16 -6.85 4.21
CA THR A 300 1.60 -7.70 5.33
C THR A 300 2.85 -7.11 5.98
N LEU A 301 2.81 -6.96 7.30
CA LEU A 301 3.94 -6.59 8.13
C LEU A 301 4.46 -7.85 8.86
N TYR A 302 5.74 -8.14 8.67
CA TYR A 302 6.45 -9.22 9.35
C TYR A 302 7.24 -8.64 10.52
N ALA A 303 7.07 -9.24 11.69
CA ALA A 303 7.71 -8.80 12.93
C ALA A 303 8.44 -9.97 13.60
N GLY A 304 9.75 -9.83 13.78
CA GLY A 304 10.60 -10.82 14.42
C GLY A 304 10.80 -10.53 15.90
N TYR A 305 10.68 -11.56 16.73
CA TYR A 305 10.71 -11.44 18.20
C TYR A 305 11.87 -12.20 18.85
N THR A 306 12.11 -11.90 20.13
CA THR A 306 13.12 -12.56 20.98
C THR A 306 12.73 -13.98 21.43
N ASP A 307 11.49 -14.39 21.22
CA ASP A 307 11.00 -15.75 21.47
C ASP A 307 11.21 -16.71 20.28
N ASN A 308 11.97 -16.26 19.27
CA ASN A 308 12.33 -16.99 18.06
C ASN A 308 11.19 -17.12 17.03
N VAL A 309 10.07 -16.42 17.24
CA VAL A 309 8.91 -16.45 16.35
C VAL A 309 8.88 -15.20 15.47
N ILE A 310 8.33 -15.35 14.26
CA ILE A 310 7.95 -14.23 13.39
C ILE A 310 6.44 -14.15 13.36
N LEU A 311 5.89 -12.99 13.74
CA LEU A 311 4.47 -12.70 13.64
C LEU A 311 4.16 -12.04 12.29
N LEU A 312 3.07 -12.45 11.66
CA LEU A 312 2.56 -11.81 10.45
C LEU A 312 1.30 -11.01 10.78
N PHE A 313 1.35 -9.71 10.55
CA PHE A 313 0.19 -8.83 10.65
C PHE A 313 -0.27 -8.48 9.23
N SER A 314 -1.52 -8.82 8.90
CA SER A 314 -2.11 -8.45 7.62
C SER A 314 -3.05 -7.29 7.83
N ILE A 315 -3.05 -6.33 6.91
CA ILE A 315 -4.20 -5.44 6.76
C ILE A 315 -5.26 -6.23 6.00
N PRO A 316 -6.46 -6.45 6.57
CA PRO A 316 -7.53 -7.11 5.82
C PRO A 316 -7.85 -6.27 4.58
N PRO A 317 -8.05 -6.89 3.40
CA PRO A 317 -8.68 -6.17 2.30
C PRO A 317 -10.02 -5.62 2.80
N TYR A 318 -10.39 -4.43 2.35
CA TYR A 318 -11.54 -3.68 2.85
C TYR A 318 -12.85 -4.46 2.58
N ILE A 319 -13.21 -5.39 3.47
CA ILE A 319 -14.51 -6.03 3.49
C ILE A 319 -15.41 -5.06 4.24
N ALA A 320 -16.29 -4.35 3.50
CA ALA A 320 -17.44 -3.75 4.13
C ALA A 320 -18.22 -4.86 4.84
N LEU A 321 -18.13 -4.91 6.18
CA LEU A 321 -18.91 -5.80 7.01
C LEU A 321 -20.39 -5.44 6.86
N PHE A 322 -21.07 -6.09 5.92
CA PHE A 322 -22.51 -6.31 6.05
C PHE A 322 -22.68 -7.67 6.72
N ASN A 323 -22.96 -7.62 8.01
CA ASN A 323 -23.24 -8.79 8.81
C ASN A 323 -24.68 -9.25 8.48
N SER A 324 -24.82 -10.06 7.44
CA SER A 324 -26.00 -10.91 7.24
C SER A 324 -25.49 -12.35 7.17
N GLY A 325 -25.90 -13.14 8.17
CA GLY A 325 -25.31 -14.42 8.51
C GLY A 325 -25.10 -15.37 7.33
N ASN A 326 -24.01 -16.13 7.45
CA ASN A 326 -23.60 -17.29 6.66
C ASN A 326 -23.28 -17.00 5.19
N VAL A 327 -22.00 -16.72 4.91
CA VAL A 327 -21.12 -17.51 4.03
C VAL A 327 -19.70 -16.91 4.14
N THR A 328 -18.75 -17.74 4.54
CA THR A 328 -17.30 -17.50 4.49
C THR A 328 -16.74 -18.15 3.23
N VAL A 329 -16.04 -17.43 2.34
CA VAL A 329 -14.85 -17.89 1.59
C VAL A 329 -13.99 -16.68 1.14
N PHE A 330 -12.67 -16.84 1.27
CA PHE A 330 -11.54 -15.94 0.99
C PHE A 330 -11.08 -15.97 -0.49
N SER A 331 -10.45 -14.89 -0.99
CA SER A 331 -9.24 -14.90 -1.84
C SER A 331 -8.77 -13.48 -2.18
N ALA A 332 -7.46 -13.33 -2.39
CA ALA A 332 -6.81 -12.13 -2.93
C ALA A 332 -7.32 -11.82 -4.35
N MET A 333 -7.54 -10.53 -4.62
CA MET A 333 -8.17 -10.02 -5.84
C MET A 333 -7.18 -9.97 -7.00
N SER A 334 -7.42 -10.75 -8.05
CA SER A 334 -6.58 -10.75 -9.26
C SER A 334 -7.36 -10.61 -10.57
N ASP A 335 -8.70 -10.61 -10.54
CA ASP A 335 -9.50 -10.86 -11.75
C ASP A 335 -10.45 -9.71 -12.17
N ARG A 336 -10.54 -9.46 -13.48
CA ARG A 336 -11.36 -8.38 -14.07
C ARG A 336 -12.86 -8.56 -13.79
N ALA A 337 -13.33 -9.81 -13.66
CA ALA A 337 -14.73 -10.15 -13.39
C ALA A 337 -15.20 -9.71 -11.99
N GLU A 338 -14.31 -9.74 -10.99
CA GLU A 338 -14.63 -9.38 -9.61
C GLU A 338 -14.74 -7.87 -9.41
N ILE A 339 -13.93 -7.09 -10.14
CA ILE A 339 -14.02 -5.61 -10.16
C ILE A 339 -15.38 -5.16 -10.71
N ILE A 340 -15.88 -5.82 -11.76
CA ILE A 340 -17.20 -5.54 -12.35
C ILE A 340 -18.33 -5.91 -11.37
N SER A 341 -18.20 -7.01 -10.63
CA SER A 341 -19.16 -7.38 -9.57
C SER A 341 -19.20 -6.35 -8.43
N ILE A 342 -18.04 -5.77 -8.06
CA ILE A 342 -17.94 -4.72 -7.05
C ILE A 342 -18.53 -3.40 -7.57
N CYS A 343 -18.31 -3.03 -8.84
CA CYS A 343 -19.01 -1.90 -9.48
C CYS A 343 -20.53 -2.05 -9.36
N PHE A 344 -21.06 -3.27 -9.54
CA PHE A 344 -22.48 -3.55 -9.43
C PHE A 344 -23.01 -3.31 -8.01
N ARG A 345 -22.29 -3.78 -6.98
CA ARG A 345 -22.66 -3.59 -5.56
C ARG A 345 -22.50 -2.14 -5.10
N LEU A 346 -21.46 -1.45 -5.56
CA LEU A 346 -21.23 -0.03 -5.27
C LEU A 346 -22.17 0.90 -6.05
N ALA A 347 -22.61 0.55 -7.25
CA ALA A 347 -23.65 1.28 -7.99
C ALA A 347 -25.00 1.22 -7.28
N ALA A 348 -25.36 0.05 -6.76
CA ALA A 348 -26.52 -0.09 -5.89
C ALA A 348 -26.39 0.74 -4.59
N ALA A 349 -25.18 0.86 -4.03
CA ALA A 349 -24.93 1.64 -2.80
C ALA A 349 -24.74 3.16 -3.02
N ALA A 350 -24.21 3.61 -4.17
CA ALA A 350 -23.99 5.04 -4.46
C ALA A 350 -25.29 5.76 -4.86
N ALA A 351 -26.29 5.01 -5.34
CA ALA A 351 -27.67 5.51 -5.38
C ALA A 351 -28.12 6.03 -4.00
N LEU A 352 -27.48 5.59 -2.90
CA LEU A 352 -27.80 5.96 -1.53
C LEU A 352 -26.91 7.04 -0.89
N SER A 353 -26.00 7.79 -1.56
CA SER A 353 -25.26 8.81 -0.77
C SER A 353 -24.71 10.10 -1.42
N PHE A 354 -24.76 11.12 -0.55
CA PHE A 354 -23.94 12.32 -0.38
C PHE A 354 -24.27 13.62 -1.16
N PHE A 355 -24.94 13.59 -2.31
CA PHE A 355 -25.28 14.84 -3.03
C PHE A 355 -26.75 15.28 -2.96
N THR A 356 -27.66 14.40 -2.54
CA THR A 356 -29.06 14.75 -2.20
C THR A 356 -29.13 15.79 -1.08
N VAL A 357 -28.14 15.83 -0.18
CA VAL A 357 -28.11 16.74 0.97
C VAL A 357 -27.81 18.19 0.59
N ARG A 358 -26.86 18.45 -0.32
CA ARG A 358 -26.51 19.83 -0.70
C ARG A 358 -27.61 20.52 -1.50
N TYR A 359 -28.40 19.75 -2.26
CA TYR A 359 -29.57 20.26 -2.98
C TYR A 359 -30.80 20.40 -2.08
N MET A 360 -31.00 19.49 -1.11
CA MET A 360 -32.11 19.62 -0.13
C MET A 360 -31.93 20.79 0.84
N VAL A 361 -30.71 21.08 1.29
CA VAL A 361 -30.44 22.25 2.17
C VAL A 361 -30.68 23.58 1.45
N LYS A 362 -30.46 23.63 0.13
CA LYS A 362 -30.79 24.81 -0.70
C LYS A 362 -32.29 24.99 -0.96
N PHE A 363 -33.08 23.94 -0.76
CA PHE A 363 -34.53 23.95 -0.95
C PHE A 363 -35.29 24.15 0.38
N LEU A 364 -34.60 24.06 1.52
CA LEU A 364 -35.18 24.03 2.87
C LEU A 364 -34.85 25.24 3.76
N ASP A 365 -34.72 26.44 3.19
CA ASP A 365 -34.94 27.67 3.97
C ASP A 365 -35.39 28.80 3.02
N PRO A 366 -36.31 29.73 3.41
CA PRO A 366 -36.45 30.30 4.75
C PRO A 366 -37.85 30.80 5.18
N GLN A 367 -38.89 29.96 5.29
CA GLN A 367 -40.20 30.38 5.86
C GLN A 367 -41.01 29.32 6.65
N TYR A 368 -40.57 28.06 6.76
CA TYR A 368 -41.46 26.96 7.19
C TYR A 368 -41.20 26.42 8.61
N ALA A 369 -41.04 27.32 9.58
CA ALA A 369 -41.15 26.98 11.00
C ALA A 369 -42.59 27.24 11.50
N ALA A 370 -43.26 26.20 12.02
CA ALA A 370 -44.24 26.21 13.13
C ALA A 370 -45.43 25.26 12.89
N ARG A 371 -45.46 24.12 13.60
CA ARG A 371 -46.68 23.53 14.21
C ARG A 371 -46.34 22.26 14.99
N GLU A 372 -46.66 22.30 16.28
CA GLU A 372 -46.48 21.24 17.29
C GLU A 372 -47.38 20.01 17.04
N GLU A 373 -48.36 20.15 16.13
CA GLU A 373 -49.29 19.13 15.69
C GLU A 373 -48.62 18.05 14.81
N THR A 374 -47.57 18.43 14.07
CA THR A 374 -46.83 17.53 13.18
C THR A 374 -45.95 16.56 13.97
N ARG A 375 -45.38 17.01 15.09
CA ARG A 375 -44.57 16.19 16.00
C ARG A 375 -45.41 15.08 16.65
N LYS A 376 -46.65 15.38 17.06
CA LYS A 376 -47.58 14.40 17.62
C LYS A 376 -48.13 13.39 16.60
N ARG A 377 -48.21 13.77 15.31
CA ARG A 377 -48.54 12.83 14.21
C ARG A 377 -47.41 11.85 13.92
N VAL A 378 -46.16 12.32 13.98
CA VAL A 378 -44.97 11.46 13.81
C VAL A 378 -44.82 10.49 14.99
N GLU A 379 -45.00 10.94 16.24
CA GLU A 379 -44.94 10.04 17.41
C GLU A 379 -46.04 8.97 17.44
N ARG A 380 -47.20 9.23 16.83
CA ARG A 380 -48.29 8.24 16.67
C ARG A 380 -47.95 7.19 15.61
N LEU A 381 -47.38 7.62 14.48
CA LEU A 381 -46.96 6.74 13.38
C LEU A 381 -45.82 5.79 13.78
N PHE A 382 -44.87 6.25 14.61
CA PHE A 382 -43.82 5.41 15.17
C PHE A 382 -44.33 4.33 16.13
N ARG A 383 -45.47 4.56 16.78
CA ARG A 383 -46.07 3.61 17.73
C ARG A 383 -47.00 2.60 17.04
N GLU A 384 -47.62 2.97 15.91
CA GLU A 384 -48.48 2.10 15.10
C GLU A 384 -47.69 1.15 14.17
N LEU A 385 -46.46 1.50 13.77
CA LEU A 385 -45.65 0.70 12.86
C LEU A 385 -44.90 -0.48 13.51
N GLY A 386 -44.93 -0.64 14.84
CA GLY A 386 -44.46 -1.88 15.50
C GLY A 386 -43.04 -2.34 15.13
N LEU A 387 -42.13 -1.43 14.75
CA LEU A 387 -40.79 -1.77 14.26
C LEU A 387 -39.84 -2.06 15.43
N SER A 388 -39.96 -3.27 15.98
CA SER A 388 -38.84 -4.03 16.54
C SER A 388 -38.49 -5.16 15.57
N GLU A 389 -37.20 -5.27 15.24
CA GLU A 389 -36.46 -6.39 14.62
C GLU A 389 -37.08 -7.14 13.42
N ARG A 390 -36.30 -7.11 12.32
CA ARG A 390 -36.33 -7.92 11.08
C ARG A 390 -37.09 -7.32 9.88
N ILE A 391 -36.34 -7.07 8.82
CA ILE A 391 -36.83 -6.88 7.46
C ILE A 391 -36.37 -8.12 6.68
N GLU A 392 -37.31 -8.96 6.26
CA GLU A 392 -37.09 -10.05 5.32
C GLU A 392 -37.37 -9.54 3.89
N LEU A 393 -36.50 -9.87 2.94
CA LEU A 393 -36.67 -9.56 1.51
C LEU A 393 -37.62 -10.57 0.85
N ASN A 394 -38.45 -10.11 -0.07
CA ASN A 394 -39.56 -10.89 -0.63
C ASN A 394 -39.11 -11.77 -1.82
N GLU A 395 -39.82 -12.90 -2.06
CA GLU A 395 -39.49 -13.90 -3.08
C GLU A 395 -39.37 -13.35 -4.51
N HIS A 396 -40.04 -12.22 -4.80
CA HIS A 396 -39.98 -11.58 -6.11
C HIS A 396 -38.63 -10.89 -6.37
N GLU A 397 -38.02 -10.31 -5.35
CA GLU A 397 -36.70 -9.66 -5.44
C GLU A 397 -35.58 -10.72 -5.46
N LEU A 398 -35.78 -11.84 -4.75
CA LEU A 398 -34.92 -13.01 -4.83
C LEU A 398 -34.98 -13.66 -6.23
N ARG A 399 -36.18 -13.74 -6.85
CA ARG A 399 -36.38 -14.26 -8.21
C ARG A 399 -35.68 -13.41 -9.28
N ILE A 400 -35.77 -12.08 -9.18
CA ILE A 400 -35.09 -11.16 -10.10
C ILE A 400 -33.57 -11.32 -9.96
N ALA A 401 -33.05 -11.44 -8.73
CA ALA A 401 -31.61 -11.69 -8.51
C ALA A 401 -31.13 -13.05 -9.07
N THR A 402 -31.95 -14.11 -8.98
CA THR A 402 -31.60 -15.43 -9.54
C THR A 402 -31.76 -15.54 -11.06
N GLN A 403 -32.63 -14.75 -11.69
CA GLN A 403 -32.81 -14.75 -13.15
C GLN A 403 -31.64 -14.16 -13.93
N PHE A 404 -30.76 -13.38 -13.29
CA PHE A 404 -29.58 -12.79 -13.93
C PHE A 404 -28.31 -13.66 -13.84
N VAL A 405 -28.38 -14.84 -13.20
CA VAL A 405 -27.26 -15.80 -13.11
C VAL A 405 -27.49 -17.04 -14.00
N GLY A 406 -28.68 -17.22 -14.56
CA GLY A 406 -29.00 -18.35 -15.45
C GLY A 406 -29.59 -17.87 -16.78
N GLY A 407 -28.77 -17.81 -17.81
CA GLY A 407 -29.20 -17.62 -19.20
C GLY A 407 -28.16 -18.21 -20.14
N GLU A 408 -28.44 -19.41 -20.65
CA GLU A 408 -27.72 -20.06 -21.74
C GLU A 408 -27.82 -19.22 -23.03
N ASP A 409 -26.75 -19.22 -23.82
CA ASP A 409 -26.61 -18.70 -25.18
C ASP A 409 -26.76 -17.18 -25.39
N ALA A 410 -25.66 -16.47 -25.11
CA ALA A 410 -25.22 -15.37 -25.96
C ALA A 410 -23.70 -15.50 -26.18
N GLY A 411 -23.33 -16.14 -27.29
CA GLY A 411 -21.96 -16.18 -27.79
C GLY A 411 -21.48 -14.79 -28.22
N ALA A 412 -20.98 -14.02 -27.27
CA ALA A 412 -20.12 -12.87 -27.53
C ALA A 412 -18.73 -13.23 -27.04
N GLU A 413 -17.72 -13.21 -27.91
CA GLU A 413 -16.31 -13.30 -27.51
C GLU A 413 -16.00 -12.10 -26.58
N TRP A 414 -15.43 -12.38 -25.39
CA TRP A 414 -15.30 -11.46 -24.27
C TRP A 414 -14.05 -10.59 -24.36
N ASP A 415 -13.94 -9.75 -25.40
CA ASP A 415 -12.73 -8.98 -25.73
C ASP A 415 -12.83 -7.44 -25.53
N GLU A 416 -13.84 -6.90 -24.83
CA GLU A 416 -14.09 -5.44 -24.84
C GLU A 416 -14.10 -4.75 -23.45
N ILE A 417 -13.37 -3.62 -23.34
CA ILE A 417 -12.57 -3.16 -22.17
C ILE A 417 -13.04 -1.80 -21.55
N GLY A 418 -14.25 -1.33 -21.83
CA GLY A 418 -14.75 -0.03 -21.36
C GLY A 418 -16.04 -0.09 -20.51
N ILE A 419 -16.12 0.76 -19.48
CA ILE A 419 -17.32 0.93 -18.64
C ILE A 419 -17.90 2.35 -18.78
N LEU A 420 -19.19 2.47 -19.08
CA LEU A 420 -19.91 3.75 -19.13
C LEU A 420 -20.91 3.88 -17.99
N LEU A 421 -20.76 4.93 -17.17
CA LEU A 421 -21.71 5.33 -16.13
C LEU A 421 -22.58 6.48 -16.65
N TYR A 422 -23.89 6.28 -16.72
CA TYR A 422 -24.81 7.32 -17.18
C TYR A 422 -25.96 7.58 -16.20
N GLY A 423 -26.47 8.80 -16.17
CA GLY A 423 -27.63 9.16 -15.34
C GLY A 423 -27.72 10.67 -15.10
N PRO A 424 -28.75 11.19 -14.42
CA PRO A 424 -28.90 12.62 -14.17
C PRO A 424 -27.69 13.24 -13.43
N PRO A 425 -27.49 14.56 -13.55
CA PRO A 425 -26.38 15.25 -12.88
C PRO A 425 -26.50 15.11 -11.36
N GLY A 426 -25.35 14.99 -10.68
CA GLY A 426 -25.30 14.95 -9.21
C GLY A 426 -25.45 13.58 -8.56
N CYS A 427 -25.55 12.48 -9.33
CA CYS A 427 -25.63 11.11 -8.79
C CYS A 427 -24.27 10.51 -8.32
N GLY A 428 -23.25 11.34 -8.10
CA GLY A 428 -21.98 10.86 -7.51
C GLY A 428 -21.13 9.91 -8.36
N LYS A 429 -21.25 9.93 -9.69
CA LYS A 429 -20.55 8.99 -10.61
C LYS A 429 -19.03 8.97 -10.41
N THR A 430 -18.42 10.13 -10.21
CA THR A 430 -16.98 10.31 -9.92
C THR A 430 -16.57 9.71 -8.57
N LEU A 431 -17.43 9.80 -7.55
CA LEU A 431 -17.19 9.20 -6.23
C LEU A 431 -17.33 7.68 -6.28
N LEU A 432 -18.29 7.18 -7.05
CA LEU A 432 -18.46 5.75 -7.31
C LEU A 432 -17.24 5.18 -8.01
N ALA A 433 -16.74 5.82 -9.06
CA ALA A 433 -15.54 5.38 -9.76
C ALA A 433 -14.30 5.39 -8.86
N LYS A 434 -14.16 6.39 -7.97
CA LYS A 434 -13.11 6.42 -6.94
C LYS A 434 -13.25 5.29 -5.92
N ALA A 435 -14.47 5.02 -5.46
CA ALA A 435 -14.75 3.96 -4.49
C ALA A 435 -14.45 2.58 -5.08
N VAL A 436 -14.80 2.36 -6.35
CA VAL A 436 -14.45 1.15 -7.08
C VAL A 436 -12.94 0.99 -7.20
N ALA A 437 -12.22 2.05 -7.57
CA ALA A 437 -10.76 1.99 -7.67
C ALA A 437 -10.11 1.66 -6.32
N ARG A 438 -10.61 2.26 -5.23
CA ARG A 438 -10.13 1.97 -3.87
C ARG A 438 -10.43 0.53 -3.44
N ALA A 439 -11.63 0.03 -3.73
CA ALA A 439 -12.04 -1.34 -3.39
C ALA A 439 -11.27 -2.39 -4.20
N ALA A 440 -10.94 -2.09 -5.46
CA ALA A 440 -10.16 -2.96 -6.33
C ALA A 440 -8.65 -2.89 -6.10
N GLY A 441 -8.17 -2.03 -5.18
CA GLY A 441 -6.73 -1.79 -4.99
C GLY A 441 -6.04 -1.15 -6.22
N CYS A 442 -6.82 -0.56 -7.13
CA CYS A 442 -6.33 0.04 -8.37
C CYS A 442 -5.98 1.50 -8.19
N ARG A 443 -4.96 1.97 -8.91
CA ARG A 443 -4.65 3.40 -8.98
C ARG A 443 -5.74 4.13 -9.75
N PHE A 444 -6.26 5.23 -9.19
CA PHE A 444 -7.31 6.04 -9.84
C PHE A 444 -6.72 7.27 -10.50
N ILE A 445 -6.90 7.40 -11.82
CA ILE A 445 -6.54 8.60 -12.57
C ILE A 445 -7.81 9.33 -12.96
N ASN A 446 -8.02 10.52 -12.38
CA ASN A 446 -9.13 11.39 -12.76
C ASN A 446 -8.71 12.30 -13.92
N LEU A 447 -9.30 12.11 -15.08
CA LEU A 447 -9.05 12.89 -16.28
C LEU A 447 -10.21 13.85 -16.50
N GLN A 448 -9.99 15.13 -16.15
CA GLN A 448 -10.96 16.19 -16.43
C GLN A 448 -10.80 16.68 -17.85
N VAL A 449 -11.92 16.74 -18.58
CA VAL A 449 -11.94 17.15 -20.00
C VAL A 449 -11.47 18.59 -20.19
N SER A 450 -11.75 19.49 -19.24
CA SER A 450 -11.25 20.88 -19.24
C SER A 450 -9.72 20.95 -19.34
N ASN A 451 -9.01 20.05 -18.65
CA ASN A 451 -7.55 20.02 -18.63
C ASN A 451 -6.94 19.59 -19.98
N LEU A 452 -7.72 18.92 -20.84
CA LEU A 452 -7.34 18.53 -22.19
C LEU A 452 -7.66 19.62 -23.22
N THR A 453 -8.74 20.39 -23.00
CA THR A 453 -9.19 21.43 -23.93
C THR A 453 -8.55 22.81 -23.71
N ASP A 454 -8.11 23.11 -22.48
CA ASP A 454 -7.59 24.44 -22.11
C ASP A 454 -6.11 24.68 -22.50
N LYS A 455 -5.39 23.65 -22.95
CA LYS A 455 -3.97 23.73 -23.29
C LYS A 455 -3.71 23.75 -24.80
N TRP A 456 -2.62 24.40 -25.20
CA TRP A 456 -2.17 24.45 -26.59
C TRP A 456 -2.02 23.04 -27.17
N TYR A 457 -2.43 22.88 -28.44
CA TYR A 457 -2.64 21.63 -29.16
C TYR A 457 -1.59 20.52 -28.94
N GLY A 458 -0.30 20.87 -28.91
CA GLY A 458 0.81 19.92 -28.73
C GLY A 458 1.05 19.46 -27.29
N GLU A 459 0.58 20.21 -26.29
CA GLU A 459 0.71 19.84 -24.87
C GLU A 459 -0.37 18.85 -24.44
N SER A 460 -1.60 18.99 -24.95
CA SER A 460 -2.71 18.08 -24.63
C SER A 460 -2.47 16.67 -25.15
N GLN A 461 -1.88 16.53 -26.35
CA GLN A 461 -1.48 15.21 -26.90
C GLN A 461 -0.40 14.53 -26.06
N LYS A 462 0.61 15.30 -25.63
CA LYS A 462 1.66 14.80 -24.72
C LYS A 462 1.09 14.41 -23.36
N LEU A 463 0.09 15.14 -22.87
CA LEU A 463 -0.55 14.86 -21.59
C LEU A 463 -1.40 13.59 -21.65
N ALA A 464 -2.19 13.38 -22.71
CA ALA A 464 -2.92 12.14 -22.93
C ALA A 464 -1.96 10.94 -23.03
N ALA A 465 -0.92 11.04 -23.86
CA ALA A 465 0.11 10.00 -23.99
C ALA A 465 0.85 9.73 -22.68
N ALA A 466 1.15 10.77 -21.89
CA ALA A 466 1.77 10.63 -20.58
C ALA A 466 0.84 9.95 -19.57
N VAL A 467 -0.45 10.29 -19.55
CA VAL A 467 -1.44 9.64 -18.67
C VAL A 467 -1.54 8.16 -18.99
N PHE A 468 -1.64 7.80 -20.27
CA PHE A 468 -1.68 6.41 -20.70
C PHE A 468 -0.36 5.67 -20.44
N SER A 469 0.79 6.31 -20.64
CA SER A 469 2.10 5.73 -20.27
C SER A 469 2.24 5.51 -18.77
N VAL A 470 1.75 6.43 -17.94
CA VAL A 470 1.71 6.28 -16.48
C VAL A 470 0.77 5.14 -16.08
N ALA A 471 -0.40 5.03 -16.72
CA ALA A 471 -1.34 3.93 -16.48
C ALA A 471 -0.73 2.56 -16.85
N GLN A 472 0.06 2.47 -17.93
CA GLN A 472 0.80 1.27 -18.30
C GLN A 472 1.88 0.91 -17.28
N LYS A 473 2.59 1.90 -16.75
CA LYS A 473 3.67 1.67 -15.79
C LYS A 473 3.19 1.22 -14.41
N PHE A 474 1.98 1.61 -14.01
CA PHE A 474 1.47 1.42 -12.64
C PHE A 474 0.18 0.59 -12.63
N GLN A 475 0.21 -0.61 -13.22
CA GLN A 475 -0.93 -1.53 -13.22
C GLN A 475 -1.14 -2.20 -11.84
N PRO A 476 -2.40 -2.45 -11.41
CA PRO A 476 -3.66 -2.18 -12.10
C PRO A 476 -4.14 -0.71 -11.93
N THR A 477 -4.67 -0.11 -13.01
CA THR A 477 -5.09 1.31 -13.04
C THR A 477 -6.49 1.49 -13.63
N ILE A 478 -7.27 2.40 -13.06
CA ILE A 478 -8.55 2.87 -13.61
C ILE A 478 -8.39 4.32 -14.08
N ILE A 479 -8.66 4.55 -15.37
CA ILE A 479 -8.72 5.90 -15.96
C ILE A 479 -10.18 6.32 -16.00
N PHE A 480 -10.52 7.36 -15.22
CA PHE A 480 -11.87 7.90 -15.18
C PHE A 480 -11.95 9.21 -15.98
N ILE A 481 -12.96 9.31 -16.85
CA ILE A 481 -13.22 10.48 -17.68
C ILE A 481 -14.60 11.02 -17.30
N ASP A 482 -14.61 12.20 -16.69
CA ASP A 482 -15.85 12.90 -16.36
C ASP A 482 -16.36 13.65 -17.60
N GLU A 483 -17.69 13.71 -17.79
CA GLU A 483 -18.32 14.33 -18.97
C GLU A 483 -17.77 13.83 -20.31
N ILE A 484 -17.73 12.51 -20.52
CA ILE A 484 -17.22 11.90 -21.75
C ILE A 484 -17.97 12.38 -23.01
N ASP A 485 -19.23 12.80 -22.86
CA ASP A 485 -20.05 13.45 -23.89
C ASP A 485 -19.53 14.84 -24.29
N SER A 486 -18.88 15.58 -23.39
CA SER A 486 -18.28 16.88 -23.69
C SER A 486 -17.00 16.74 -24.54
N PHE A 487 -16.24 15.67 -24.29
CA PHE A 487 -14.97 15.40 -24.98
C PHE A 487 -15.17 14.90 -26.42
N LEU A 488 -16.22 14.10 -26.65
CA LEU A 488 -16.45 13.38 -27.89
C LEU A 488 -17.94 13.43 -28.28
N ARG A 489 -18.46 14.64 -28.50
CA ARG A 489 -19.77 14.81 -29.12
C ARG A 489 -19.80 14.16 -30.50
N ASP A 490 -20.96 13.59 -30.81
CA ASP A 490 -21.30 13.07 -32.13
C ASP A 490 -20.88 14.07 -33.22
N ARG A 491 -20.27 13.57 -34.30
CA ARG A 491 -19.61 14.37 -35.34
C ARG A 491 -20.58 15.38 -35.96
N GLN A 492 -20.72 16.56 -35.38
CA GLN A 492 -21.28 17.70 -36.09
C GLN A 492 -20.20 18.24 -37.02
N ALA A 493 -20.61 18.62 -38.23
CA ALA A 493 -19.78 18.88 -39.40
C ALA A 493 -18.76 20.05 -39.26
N HIS A 494 -18.53 20.61 -38.07
CA HIS A 494 -17.66 21.76 -37.80
C HIS A 494 -16.78 21.57 -36.55
N ASP A 495 -16.25 20.37 -36.31
CA ASP A 495 -15.11 20.24 -35.39
C ASP A 495 -13.85 20.81 -36.05
N HIS A 496 -13.12 21.69 -35.34
CA HIS A 496 -11.79 22.13 -35.78
C HIS A 496 -10.87 20.91 -35.98
N GLU A 497 -10.08 20.90 -37.06
CA GLU A 497 -9.18 19.81 -37.46
C GLU A 497 -8.29 19.30 -36.32
N ALA A 498 -7.87 20.21 -35.44
CA ALA A 498 -7.14 19.93 -34.21
C ALA A 498 -7.92 18.99 -33.25
N THR A 499 -9.19 19.28 -32.97
CA THR A 499 -10.02 18.46 -32.08
C THR A 499 -10.22 17.05 -32.66
N ALA A 500 -10.41 16.94 -33.98
CA ALA A 500 -10.54 15.65 -34.66
C ALA A 500 -9.27 14.78 -34.56
N MET A 501 -8.09 15.38 -34.74
CA MET A 501 -6.80 14.67 -34.60
C MET A 501 -6.53 14.23 -33.15
N MET A 502 -6.83 15.06 -32.15
CA MET A 502 -6.68 14.69 -30.73
C MET A 502 -7.60 13.51 -30.37
N LYS A 503 -8.88 13.55 -30.81
CA LYS A 503 -9.84 12.47 -30.63
C LYS A 503 -9.34 11.16 -31.25
N ALA A 504 -8.81 11.22 -32.48
CA ALA A 504 -8.26 10.06 -33.17
C ALA A 504 -7.05 9.44 -32.44
N GLN A 505 -6.14 10.27 -31.93
CA GLN A 505 -4.99 9.80 -31.17
C GLN A 505 -5.38 9.18 -29.82
N PHE A 506 -6.34 9.78 -29.11
CA PHE A 506 -6.88 9.22 -27.87
C PHE A 506 -7.52 7.84 -28.10
N MET A 507 -8.30 7.72 -29.18
CA MET A 507 -8.91 6.44 -29.58
C MET A 507 -7.86 5.40 -29.95
N SER A 508 -6.81 5.79 -30.69
CA SER A 508 -5.70 4.88 -31.02
C SER A 508 -4.92 4.42 -29.79
N LEU A 509 -4.70 5.30 -28.81
CA LEU A 509 -4.07 4.92 -27.54
C LEU A 509 -4.95 3.94 -26.76
N TRP A 510 -6.26 4.19 -26.70
CA TRP A 510 -7.22 3.28 -26.06
C TRP A 510 -7.21 1.90 -26.74
N ASP A 511 -7.30 1.85 -28.07
CA ASP A 511 -7.30 0.60 -28.83
C ASP A 511 -6.01 -0.22 -28.58
N GLY A 512 -4.88 0.46 -28.36
CA GLY A 512 -3.62 -0.19 -27.98
C GLY A 512 -3.76 -1.07 -26.74
N PHE A 513 -4.48 -0.62 -25.71
CA PHE A 513 -4.69 -1.37 -24.45
C PHE A 513 -5.56 -2.62 -24.61
N ALA A 514 -6.47 -2.60 -25.57
CA ALA A 514 -7.31 -3.76 -25.83
C ALA A 514 -6.48 -4.94 -26.36
N SER A 515 -5.40 -4.64 -27.06
CA SER A 515 -4.53 -5.63 -27.69
C SER A 515 -3.40 -6.18 -26.80
N THR A 516 -3.00 -5.47 -25.73
CA THR A 516 -1.76 -5.78 -24.96
C THR A 516 -1.94 -6.54 -23.65
N ASN A 517 -3.14 -7.03 -23.31
CA ASN A 517 -3.40 -7.75 -22.04
C ASN A 517 -3.09 -6.91 -20.77
N ASP A 518 -3.09 -5.59 -20.89
CA ASP A 518 -2.78 -4.64 -19.81
C ASP A 518 -3.93 -4.55 -18.79
N ARG A 519 -3.66 -4.53 -17.46
CA ARG A 519 -4.68 -4.35 -16.40
C ARG A 519 -5.12 -2.88 -16.26
N VAL A 520 -5.53 -2.24 -17.36
CA VAL A 520 -6.03 -0.87 -17.41
C VAL A 520 -7.51 -0.86 -17.81
N ILE A 521 -8.35 -0.19 -17.02
CA ILE A 521 -9.79 -0.06 -17.29
C ILE A 521 -10.11 1.42 -17.54
N VAL A 522 -10.86 1.70 -18.60
CA VAL A 522 -11.37 3.05 -18.89
C VAL A 522 -12.83 3.15 -18.45
N MET A 523 -13.11 4.11 -17.56
CA MET A 523 -14.44 4.43 -17.07
C MET A 523 -14.86 5.82 -17.54
N GLY A 524 -15.97 5.91 -18.28
CA GLY A 524 -16.56 7.18 -18.69
C GLY A 524 -17.81 7.51 -17.87
N ALA A 525 -18.00 8.78 -17.53
CA ALA A 525 -19.23 9.28 -16.95
C ALA A 525 -19.92 10.26 -17.90
N THR A 526 -21.24 10.12 -18.07
CA THR A 526 -22.05 11.06 -18.85
C THR A 526 -23.40 11.33 -18.19
N ASN A 527 -23.91 12.55 -18.38
CA ASN A 527 -25.29 12.88 -18.01
C ASN A 527 -26.27 12.69 -19.18
N ARG A 528 -25.75 12.61 -20.41
CA ARG A 528 -26.52 12.55 -21.65
C ARG A 528 -25.97 11.40 -22.51
N PRO A 529 -26.39 10.15 -22.24
CA PRO A 529 -25.91 8.99 -23.00
C PRO A 529 -26.25 9.07 -24.50
N GLN A 530 -27.20 9.92 -24.89
CA GLN A 530 -27.59 10.17 -26.28
C GLN A 530 -26.57 11.03 -27.05
N ASP A 531 -25.76 11.83 -26.35
CA ASP A 531 -24.81 12.78 -26.96
C ASP A 531 -23.40 12.16 -27.14
N VAL A 532 -23.22 10.89 -26.74
CA VAL A 532 -21.93 10.18 -26.77
C VAL A 532 -21.68 9.60 -28.15
N ASP A 533 -20.49 9.84 -28.71
CA ASP A 533 -20.07 9.30 -30.01
C ASP A 533 -20.26 7.75 -30.08
N PRO A 534 -20.92 7.23 -31.14
CA PRO A 534 -21.09 5.80 -31.38
C PRO A 534 -19.79 4.97 -31.31
N ALA A 535 -18.65 5.56 -31.67
CA ALA A 535 -17.34 4.89 -31.60
C ALA A 535 -16.89 4.60 -30.16
N ILE A 536 -17.30 5.41 -29.18
CA ILE A 536 -17.03 5.18 -27.75
C ILE A 536 -18.01 4.17 -27.21
N LEU A 537 -19.28 4.29 -27.60
CA LEU A 537 -20.31 3.35 -27.18
C LEU A 537 -19.96 1.91 -27.58
N ARG A 538 -19.28 1.72 -28.71
CA ARG A 538 -18.73 0.41 -29.12
C ARG A 538 -17.59 -0.08 -28.21
N ARG A 539 -16.74 0.81 -27.71
CA ARG A 539 -15.63 0.47 -26.79
C ARG A 539 -16.07 0.29 -25.34
N MET A 540 -17.22 0.86 -24.98
CA MET A 540 -17.87 0.75 -23.68
C MET A 540 -18.89 -0.39 -23.69
N SER A 541 -18.40 -1.62 -23.60
CA SER A 541 -19.17 -2.86 -23.58
C SER A 541 -20.11 -2.92 -22.37
N ALA A 542 -19.66 -2.44 -21.20
CA ALA A 542 -20.45 -2.40 -19.98
C ALA A 542 -21.07 -1.01 -19.75
N ARG A 543 -22.40 -0.92 -19.69
CA ARG A 543 -23.13 0.34 -19.52
C ARG A 543 -24.04 0.28 -18.31
N PHE A 544 -23.87 1.22 -17.39
CA PHE A 544 -24.61 1.25 -16.12
C PHE A 544 -25.38 2.55 -15.96
N ALA A 545 -26.70 2.42 -15.78
CA ALA A 545 -27.57 3.51 -15.36
C ALA A 545 -27.42 3.72 -13.85
N ILE A 546 -27.14 4.97 -13.44
CA ILE A 546 -27.19 5.40 -12.04
C ILE A 546 -28.47 6.26 -11.89
N PRO A 547 -29.60 5.67 -11.45
CA PRO A 547 -30.84 6.40 -11.31
C PRO A 547 -30.82 7.33 -10.08
N MET A 548 -31.76 8.28 -10.05
CA MET A 548 -32.05 9.02 -8.82
C MET A 548 -32.70 8.07 -7.80
N PRO A 549 -32.28 8.08 -6.52
CA PRO A 549 -32.91 7.27 -5.48
C PRO A 549 -34.40 7.60 -5.34
N SER A 550 -35.21 6.60 -4.99
CA SER A 550 -36.64 6.78 -4.71
C SER A 550 -36.88 7.62 -3.46
N GLU A 551 -38.08 8.17 -3.29
CA GLU A 551 -38.43 9.03 -2.14
C GLU A 551 -38.18 8.32 -0.79
N GLN A 552 -38.53 7.03 -0.69
CA GLN A 552 -38.29 6.19 0.49
C GLN A 552 -36.80 5.97 0.77
N GLN A 553 -35.99 5.76 -0.28
CA GLN A 553 -34.54 5.64 -0.14
C GLN A 553 -33.91 6.96 0.31
N ARG A 554 -34.39 8.10 -0.23
CA ARG A 554 -33.95 9.43 0.22
C ARG A 554 -34.27 9.68 1.69
N GLU A 555 -35.42 9.22 2.16
CA GLU A 555 -35.83 9.33 3.57
C GLU A 555 -34.94 8.50 4.50
N GLN A 556 -34.56 7.27 4.11
CA GLN A 556 -33.63 6.44 4.87
C GLN A 556 -32.22 7.05 4.97
N ILE A 557 -31.72 7.63 3.88
CA ILE A 557 -30.44 8.35 3.86
C ILE A 557 -30.49 9.57 4.78
N LEU A 558 -31.61 10.31 4.78
CA LEU A 558 -31.82 11.48 5.64
C LEU A 558 -31.78 11.10 7.13
N LYS A 559 -32.36 9.95 7.50
CA LYS A 559 -32.34 9.42 8.87
C LYS A 559 -30.92 9.12 9.34
N VAL A 560 -30.06 8.54 8.49
CA VAL A 560 -28.66 8.25 8.83
C VAL A 560 -27.85 9.54 9.00
N ILE A 561 -28.12 10.57 8.19
CA ILE A 561 -27.35 11.83 8.21
C ILE A 561 -27.71 12.70 9.41
N ILE A 562 -28.98 12.72 9.84
CA ILE A 562 -29.41 13.43 11.06
C ILE A 562 -28.82 12.79 12.33
N ILE A 563 -28.44 11.50 12.29
CA ILE A 563 -27.77 10.83 13.42
C ILE A 563 -26.28 11.21 13.51
N VAL A 564 -25.67 11.62 12.39
CA VAL A 564 -24.22 11.91 12.29
C VAL A 564 -23.91 13.41 12.45
N LEU A 565 -24.89 14.30 12.23
CA LEU A 565 -24.84 15.74 12.56
C LEU A 565 -25.33 15.98 13.98
#